data_AF-W6T6J8-F1
#
_entry.id   AF-W6T6J8-F1
#
_cell.length_a   1.000
_cell.length_b   1.000
_cell.length_c   1.000
_cell.angle_alpha   90.00
_cell.angle_beta   90.00
_cell.angle_gamma   90.00
#
_symmetry.space_group_name_H-M   'P 1'
#
loop_
_entity.id
_entity.type
_entity.pdbx_description
1 polymer ?
#
loop_
_entity_poly.entity_id
_entity_poly.type
_entity_poly.pdbx_seq_one_letter_code
_entity_poly.pdbx_strand_id
1 'polypeptide(L)'
;MTQRHHLRGVLLASTACILWGISGVAASTLFKQNSAITPLWLTQIRMITAGLILLIASQVSGQQPWQVWRQPRTAGRLISYGLLGLIPVQWCYFEAVKVGNAPIATIIQFLGPFIISIYYFLFKHVTPNRSEAIGMVIAFIGTLLIVVKGSLKM
;
A
#
# COMPACT_ATOMS: atom_id res chain seq x y z
N MET A 1 -23.36 10.43 8.48
CA MET A 1 -22.62 9.23 8.95
C MET A 1 -22.37 9.40 10.45
N THR A 2 -22.89 8.51 11.28
CA THR A 2 -22.94 8.61 12.76
C THR A 2 -21.54 8.58 13.39
N GLN A 3 -21.23 9.60 14.22
CA GLN A 3 -19.93 9.86 14.89
C GLN A 3 -19.20 8.61 15.46
N ARG A 4 -19.94 7.61 15.94
CA ARG A 4 -19.39 6.36 16.52
C ARG A 4 -18.62 5.49 15.50
N HIS A 5 -18.99 5.56 14.22
CA HIS A 5 -18.26 4.86 13.15
C HIS A 5 -16.99 5.61 12.73
N HIS A 6 -16.97 6.93 12.88
CA HIS A 6 -15.81 7.76 12.54
C HIS A 6 -14.61 7.45 13.44
N LEU A 7 -14.82 7.41 14.77
CA LEU A 7 -13.75 7.07 15.71
C LEU A 7 -13.20 5.66 15.48
N ARG A 8 -14.08 4.67 15.22
CA ARG A 8 -13.65 3.31 14.88
C ARG A 8 -12.84 3.28 13.58
N GLY A 9 -13.28 4.00 12.55
CA GLY A 9 -12.55 4.12 11.29
C GLY A 9 -11.17 4.75 11.49
N VAL A 10 -11.07 5.83 12.26
CA VAL A 10 -9.79 6.48 12.58
C VAL A 10 -8.87 5.55 13.35
N LEU A 11 -9.36 4.86 14.38
CA LEU A 11 -8.55 3.91 15.15
C LEU A 11 -8.04 2.75 14.30
N LEU A 12 -8.90 2.17 13.45
CA LEU A 12 -8.52 1.11 12.52
C LEU A 12 -7.49 1.60 11.50
N ALA A 13 -7.68 2.78 10.91
CA ALA A 13 -6.74 3.37 9.96
C ALA A 13 -5.39 3.66 10.61
N SER A 14 -5.37 4.27 11.81
CA SER A 14 -4.13 4.54 12.55
C SER A 14 -3.38 3.24 12.89
N THR A 15 -4.10 2.20 13.32
CA THR A 15 -3.48 0.90 13.64
C THR A 15 -2.90 0.24 12.39
N ALA A 16 -3.64 0.29 11.27
CA ALA A 16 -3.16 -0.22 9.99
C ALA A 16 -1.90 0.53 9.50
N CYS A 17 -1.86 1.86 9.63
CA CYS A 17 -0.69 2.67 9.28
C CYS A 17 0.54 2.34 10.14
N ILE A 18 0.36 2.18 11.45
CA ILE A 18 1.44 1.80 12.36
C ILE A 18 2.00 0.42 12.00
N LEU A 19 1.13 -0.57 11.83
CA LEU A 19 1.53 -1.93 11.44
C LEU A 19 2.24 -1.95 10.09
N TRP A 20 1.75 -1.17 9.12
CA TRP A 20 2.39 -1.04 7.82
C TRP A 20 3.79 -0.43 7.92
N GLY A 21 3.96 0.64 8.71
CA GLY A 21 5.27 1.26 8.95
C GLY A 21 6.27 0.33 9.63
N ILE A 22 5.84 -0.38 10.69
CA ILE A 22 6.67 -1.37 11.40
C ILE A 22 7.11 -2.48 10.43
N SER A 23 6.20 -2.97 9.59
CA SER A 23 6.51 -4.00 8.58
C SER A 23 7.59 -3.53 7.60
N GLY A 24 7.58 -2.26 7.17
CA GLY A 24 8.60 -1.70 6.30
C GLY A 24 9.99 -1.66 6.95
N VAL A 25 10.07 -1.19 8.19
CA VAL A 25 11.33 -1.15 8.95
C VAL A 25 11.87 -2.56 9.20
N ALA A 26 10.99 -3.49 9.60
CA ALA A 26 11.33 -4.89 9.81
C ALA A 26 11.89 -5.54 8.54
N ALA A 27 11.28 -5.28 7.37
CA ALA A 27 11.78 -5.75 6.09
C ALA A 27 13.17 -5.17 5.77
N SER A 28 13.38 -3.87 6.00
CA SER A 28 14.69 -3.23 5.80
C SER A 28 15.78 -3.83 6.69
N THR A 29 15.48 -4.16 7.95
CA THR A 29 16.43 -4.87 8.83
C THR A 29 16.67 -6.31 8.38
N LEU A 30 15.64 -7.00 7.92
CA LEU A 30 15.72 -8.39 7.44
C LEU A 30 16.66 -8.50 6.23
N PHE A 31 16.54 -7.58 5.27
CA PHE A 31 17.40 -7.53 4.08
C PHE A 31 18.86 -7.18 4.43
N LYS A 32 19.10 -6.41 5.50
CA LYS A 32 20.45 -6.07 5.97
C LYS A 32 21.11 -7.23 6.73
N GLN A 33 20.34 -7.97 7.52
CA GLN A 33 20.85 -9.06 8.35
C GLN A 33 21.02 -10.37 7.57
N ASN A 34 20.25 -10.58 6.51
CA ASN A 34 20.30 -11.83 5.76
C ASN A 34 20.18 -11.59 4.25
N SER A 35 21.32 -11.58 3.57
CA SER A 35 21.43 -11.37 2.12
C SER A 35 20.73 -12.45 1.28
N ALA A 36 20.41 -13.61 1.86
CA ALA A 36 19.67 -14.67 1.19
C ALA A 36 18.17 -14.33 1.02
N ILE A 37 17.64 -13.38 1.79
CA ILE A 37 16.23 -13.03 1.74
C ILE A 37 16.01 -11.98 0.64
N THR A 38 15.35 -12.41 -0.44
CA THR A 38 15.02 -11.54 -1.56
C THR A 38 13.69 -10.82 -1.35
N PRO A 39 13.52 -9.61 -1.92
CA PRO A 39 12.23 -8.90 -1.91
C PRO A 39 11.11 -9.74 -2.53
N LEU A 40 11.45 -10.52 -3.56
CA LEU A 40 10.54 -11.45 -4.21
C LEU A 40 10.03 -12.51 -3.23
N TRP A 41 10.93 -13.16 -2.48
CA TRP A 41 10.55 -14.18 -1.49
C TRP A 41 9.67 -13.61 -0.38
N LEU A 42 10.02 -12.43 0.15
CA LEU A 42 9.24 -11.77 1.18
C LEU A 42 7.84 -11.39 0.67
N THR A 43 7.76 -10.89 -0.57
CA THR A 43 6.48 -10.54 -1.21
C THR A 43 5.61 -11.77 -1.42
N GLN A 44 6.19 -12.89 -1.87
CA GLN A 44 5.47 -14.14 -2.07
C GLN A 44 4.85 -14.66 -0.78
N ILE A 45 5.64 -14.76 0.30
CA ILE A 45 5.14 -15.22 1.60
C ILE A 45 4.05 -14.29 2.10
N ARG A 46 4.26 -12.97 2.06
CA ARG A 46 3.28 -11.98 2.50
C ARG A 46 1.95 -12.11 1.73
N MET A 47 1.99 -12.27 0.41
CA MET A 47 0.78 -12.34 -0.41
C MET A 47 0.04 -13.67 -0.23
N ILE A 48 0.75 -14.80 -0.16
CA ILE A 48 0.14 -16.11 0.06
C ILE A 48 -0.49 -16.18 1.45
N THR A 49 0.24 -15.76 2.49
CA THR A 49 -0.27 -15.76 3.87
C THR A 49 -1.46 -14.82 4.03
N ALA A 50 -1.38 -13.59 3.53
CA ALA A 50 -2.49 -12.65 3.57
C ALA A 50 -3.71 -13.18 2.79
N GLY A 51 -3.49 -13.78 1.61
CA GLY A 51 -4.55 -14.39 0.81
C GLY A 51 -5.26 -15.52 1.55
N LEU A 52 -4.51 -16.44 2.17
CA LEU A 52 -5.08 -17.53 2.97
C LEU A 52 -5.86 -17.02 4.17
N ILE A 53 -5.30 -16.07 4.93
CA ILE A 53 -5.96 -15.46 6.09
C ILE A 53 -7.28 -14.81 5.67
N LEU A 54 -7.28 -14.04 4.58
CA LEU A 54 -8.48 -13.37 4.07
C LEU A 54 -9.53 -14.36 3.57
N LEU A 55 -9.13 -15.46 2.91
CA LEU A 55 -10.05 -16.50 2.46
C LEU A 55 -10.73 -17.19 3.65
N ILE A 56 -9.96 -17.58 4.67
CA ILE A 56 -10.49 -18.20 5.89
C ILE A 56 -11.42 -17.22 6.62
N ALA A 57 -10.98 -15.98 6.83
CA ALA A 57 -11.79 -14.96 7.49
C ALA A 57 -13.10 -14.67 6.74
N SER A 58 -13.04 -14.66 5.40
CA SER A 58 -14.22 -14.48 4.54
C SER A 58 -15.21 -15.65 4.71
N GLN A 59 -14.72 -16.89 4.78
CA GLN A 59 -15.57 -18.06 5.00
C GLN A 59 -16.21 -18.05 6.39
N VAL A 60 -15.45 -17.71 7.43
CA VAL A 60 -15.96 -17.62 8.81
C VAL A 60 -16.98 -16.48 8.95
N SER A 61 -16.83 -15.40 8.20
CA SER A 61 -17.77 -14.26 8.20
C SER A 61 -19.04 -14.52 7.39
N GLY A 62 -19.24 -15.74 6.87
CA GLY A 62 -20.40 -16.11 6.06
C GLY A 62 -20.41 -15.51 4.64
N GLN A 63 -19.32 -14.86 4.23
CA GLN A 63 -19.18 -14.39 2.85
C GLN A 63 -18.81 -15.55 1.94
N GLN A 64 -19.17 -15.47 0.66
CA GLN A 64 -18.87 -16.49 -0.33
C GLN A 64 -17.74 -16.03 -1.26
N PRO A 65 -16.46 -16.15 -0.86
CA PRO A 65 -15.33 -15.65 -1.66
C PRO A 65 -15.25 -16.33 -3.03
N TRP A 66 -15.79 -17.55 -3.12
CA TRP A 66 -15.81 -18.34 -4.34
C TRP A 66 -16.84 -17.86 -5.39
N GLN A 67 -17.80 -17.00 -5.03
CA GLN A 67 -18.77 -16.47 -5.99
C GLN A 67 -18.13 -15.63 -7.09
N VAL A 68 -16.98 -15.00 -6.82
CA VAL A 68 -16.27 -14.15 -7.79
C VAL A 68 -15.86 -14.96 -9.04
N TRP A 69 -15.63 -16.27 -8.88
CA TRP A 69 -15.28 -17.17 -9.98
C TRP A 69 -16.47 -17.54 -10.87
N ARG A 70 -17.71 -17.33 -10.43
CA ARG A 70 -18.91 -17.63 -11.24
C ARG A 70 -19.04 -16.70 -12.44
N GLN A 71 -18.48 -15.50 -12.36
CA GLN A 71 -18.55 -14.52 -13.44
C GLN A 71 -17.17 -14.34 -14.08
N PRO A 72 -16.95 -14.82 -15.32
CA PRO A 72 -15.63 -14.81 -15.95
C PRO A 72 -15.08 -13.39 -16.15
N ARG A 73 -15.95 -12.40 -16.37
CA ARG A 73 -15.55 -10.98 -16.45
C ARG A 73 -14.98 -10.45 -15.13
N THR A 74 -15.60 -10.81 -14.00
CA THR A 74 -15.17 -10.37 -12.67
C THR A 74 -13.91 -11.11 -12.23
N ALA A 75 -13.85 -12.43 -12.49
CA ALA A 75 -12.65 -13.23 -12.28
C ALA A 75 -11.46 -12.70 -13.11
N GLY A 76 -11.64 -12.41 -14.39
CA GLY A 76 -10.60 -11.85 -15.25
C GLY A 76 -10.11 -10.48 -14.79
N ARG A 77 -11.01 -9.60 -14.32
CA ARG A 77 -10.64 -8.32 -13.70
C ARG A 77 -9.86 -8.50 -12.40
N LEU A 78 -10.25 -9.44 -11.55
CA LEU A 78 -9.55 -9.72 -10.30
C LEU A 78 -8.14 -10.27 -10.56
N ILE A 79 -8.01 -11.22 -11.50
CA ILE A 79 -6.72 -11.80 -11.88
C ILE A 79 -5.81 -10.74 -12.48
N SER A 80 -6.31 -9.94 -13.43
CA SER A 80 -5.52 -8.85 -14.03
C SER A 80 -5.12 -7.79 -13.00
N TYR A 81 -6.01 -7.41 -12.08
CA TYR A 81 -5.67 -6.50 -10.99
C TYR A 81 -4.60 -7.07 -10.06
N GLY A 82 -4.69 -8.35 -9.71
CA GLY A 82 -3.70 -9.04 -8.88
C GLY A 82 -2.33 -9.14 -9.55
N LEU A 83 -2.29 -9.59 -10.81
CA LEU A 83 -1.05 -9.84 -11.56
C LEU A 83 -0.38 -8.57 -12.07
N LEU A 84 -1.16 -7.61 -12.59
CA LEU A 84 -0.60 -6.40 -13.21
C LEU A 84 -0.53 -5.21 -12.25
N GLY A 85 -1.37 -5.19 -11.21
CA GLY A 85 -1.41 -4.11 -10.22
C GLY A 85 -0.73 -4.50 -8.92
N LEU A 86 -1.32 -5.47 -8.21
CA LEU A 86 -0.99 -5.74 -6.81
C LEU A 86 0.39 -6.40 -6.61
N ILE A 87 0.74 -7.39 -7.43
CA ILE A 87 2.04 -8.07 -7.32
C ILE A 87 3.19 -7.12 -7.68
N PRO A 88 3.16 -6.41 -8.82
CA PRO A 88 4.25 -5.50 -9.19
C PRO A 88 4.41 -4.36 -8.18
N VAL A 89 3.31 -3.75 -7.70
CA VAL A 89 3.43 -2.64 -6.74
C VAL A 89 4.07 -3.09 -5.42
N GLN A 90 3.71 -4.28 -4.91
CA GLN A 90 4.30 -4.81 -3.69
C GLN A 90 5.76 -5.19 -3.89
N TRP A 91 6.09 -5.82 -5.02
CA TRP A 91 7.47 -6.19 -5.31
C TRP A 91 8.35 -4.95 -5.48
N CYS A 92 7.92 -3.96 -6.26
CA CYS A 92 8.63 -2.69 -6.43
C CYS A 92 8.83 -1.95 -5.09
N TYR A 93 7.83 -1.98 -4.20
CA TYR A 93 7.98 -1.43 -2.86
C TYR A 93 9.13 -2.10 -2.10
N PHE A 94 9.15 -3.44 -2.00
CA PHE A 94 10.22 -4.13 -1.27
C PHE A 94 11.58 -4.05 -1.97
N GLU A 95 11.64 -3.97 -3.30
CA GLU A 95 12.88 -3.68 -4.03
C GLU A 95 13.40 -2.27 -3.69
N ALA A 96 12.52 -1.26 -3.65
CA ALA A 96 12.90 0.09 -3.22
C ALA A 96 13.41 0.12 -1.77
N VAL A 97 12.79 -0.68 -0.87
CA VAL A 97 13.27 -0.85 0.51
C VAL A 97 14.66 -1.49 0.56
N LYS A 98 14.94 -2.44 -0.33
CA LYS A 98 16.24 -3.13 -0.41
C LYS A 98 17.35 -2.25 -0.97
N VAL A 99 17.08 -1.54 -2.08
CA VAL A 99 18.07 -0.67 -2.73
C VAL A 99 18.37 0.57 -1.88
N GLY A 100 17.35 1.12 -1.22
CA GLY A 100 17.50 2.24 -0.30
C GLY A 100 17.23 1.85 1.14
N ASN A 101 16.08 2.29 1.65
CA ASN A 101 15.60 2.00 2.99
C ASN A 101 14.06 2.16 3.04
N ALA A 102 13.44 1.77 4.14
CA ALA A 102 11.98 1.87 4.30
C ALA A 102 11.41 3.30 4.18
N PRO A 103 12.05 4.32 4.77
CA PRO A 103 11.61 5.72 4.59
C PRO A 103 11.64 6.21 3.14
N ILE A 104 12.72 5.95 2.39
CA ILE A 104 12.86 6.38 0.99
C ILE A 104 11.79 5.71 0.11
N ALA A 105 11.58 4.41 0.28
CA ALA A 105 10.54 3.68 -0.46
C ALA A 105 9.14 4.27 -0.21
N THR A 106 8.88 4.69 1.03
CA THR A 106 7.61 5.29 1.43
C THR A 106 7.40 6.67 0.80
N ILE A 107 8.44 7.51 0.68
CA ILE A 107 8.34 8.78 -0.04
C ILE A 107 7.92 8.54 -1.50
N ILE A 108 8.58 7.60 -2.18
CA ILE A 108 8.26 7.24 -3.57
C ILE A 108 6.80 6.78 -3.66
N GLN A 109 6.33 5.99 -2.68
CA GLN A 109 4.95 5.53 -2.64
C GLN A 109 3.93 6.67 -2.48
N PHE A 110 4.26 7.70 -1.69
CA PHE A 110 3.41 8.88 -1.51
C PHE A 110 3.42 9.86 -2.69
N LEU A 111 4.30 9.68 -3.68
CA LEU A 111 4.14 10.31 -4.99
C LEU A 111 2.99 9.66 -5.79
N GLY A 112 2.63 8.42 -5.48
CA GLY A 112 1.59 7.65 -6.15
C GLY A 112 0.26 8.42 -6.33
N PRO A 113 -0.32 9.00 -5.25
CA PRO A 113 -1.50 9.84 -5.35
C PRO A 113 -1.37 10.99 -6.36
N PHE A 114 -0.22 11.67 -6.43
CA PHE A 114 0.00 12.73 -7.43
C PHE A 114 0.01 12.20 -8.85
N ILE A 115 0.71 11.08 -9.08
CA ILE A 115 0.76 10.41 -10.39
C ILE A 115 -0.65 9.99 -10.82
N ILE A 116 -1.43 9.41 -9.91
CA ILE A 116 -2.82 9.01 -10.17
C ILE A 116 -3.68 10.24 -10.48
N SER A 117 -3.56 11.32 -9.71
CA SER A 117 -4.32 12.55 -9.93
C SER A 117 -4.02 13.17 -11.31
N ILE A 118 -2.74 13.23 -11.70
CA ILE A 118 -2.32 13.69 -13.03
C ILE A 118 -2.89 12.78 -14.12
N TYR A 119 -2.84 11.45 -13.94
CA TYR A 119 -3.42 10.51 -14.87
C TYR A 119 -4.93 10.73 -15.06
N TYR A 120 -5.68 10.89 -13.98
CA TYR A 120 -7.12 11.17 -14.05
C TYR A 120 -7.43 12.52 -14.69
N PHE A 121 -6.62 13.54 -14.42
CA PHE A 121 -6.75 14.84 -15.07
C PHE A 121 -6.54 14.75 -16.59
N LEU A 122 -5.49 14.06 -17.03
CA LEU A 122 -5.14 13.96 -18.46
C LEU A 122 -6.06 13.01 -19.25
N PHE A 123 -6.40 11.84 -18.70
CA PHE A 123 -7.10 10.77 -19.44
C PHE A 123 -8.60 10.69 -19.13
N LYS A 124 -9.03 11.21 -17.98
CA LYS A 124 -10.44 11.20 -17.56
C LYS A 124 -11.05 12.60 -17.43
N HIS A 125 -10.26 13.66 -17.66
CA HIS A 125 -10.68 15.06 -17.52
C HIS A 125 -11.36 15.36 -16.17
N VAL A 126 -11.00 14.60 -15.13
CA VAL A 126 -11.49 14.84 -13.77
C VAL A 126 -10.52 15.79 -13.08
N THR A 127 -10.99 16.99 -12.77
CA THR A 127 -10.19 17.99 -12.06
C THR A 127 -10.18 17.66 -10.56
N PRO A 128 -9.00 17.45 -9.94
CA PRO A 128 -8.92 17.26 -8.50
C PRO A 128 -9.45 18.50 -7.77
N ASN A 129 -10.16 18.28 -6.67
CA ASN A 129 -10.73 19.38 -5.91
C ASN A 129 -9.60 20.19 -5.22
N ARG A 130 -9.75 21.50 -5.03
CA ARG A 130 -8.69 22.35 -4.44
C ARG A 130 -8.24 21.86 -3.06
N SER A 131 -9.20 21.39 -2.26
CA SER A 131 -8.94 20.81 -0.93
C SER A 131 -8.14 19.51 -0.99
N GLU A 132 -8.40 18.66 -1.99
CA GLU A 132 -7.69 17.40 -2.20
C GLU A 132 -6.23 17.67 -2.57
N ALA A 133 -6.00 18.58 -3.53
CA ALA A 133 -4.65 18.97 -3.95
C ALA A 133 -3.83 19.56 -2.79
N ILE A 134 -4.42 20.45 -1.99
CA ILE A 134 -3.77 21.03 -0.81
C ILE A 134 -3.44 19.94 0.22
N GLY A 135 -4.39 19.04 0.49
CA GLY A 135 -4.19 17.93 1.43
C GLY A 135 -3.06 17.00 1.00
N MET A 136 -2.96 16.68 -0.29
CA MET A 136 -1.88 15.86 -0.84
C MET A 136 -0.52 16.54 -0.65
N VAL A 137 -0.42 17.84 -0.95
CA VAL A 137 0.83 18.61 -0.79
C VAL A 137 1.25 18.66 0.69
N ILE A 138 0.32 18.94 1.60
CA ILE A 138 0.62 18.98 3.04
C ILE A 138 1.07 17.60 3.54
N ALA A 139 0.38 16.52 3.15
CA ALA A 139 0.74 15.16 3.55
C ALA A 139 2.12 14.75 3.00
N PHE A 140 2.45 15.18 1.78
CA PHE A 140 3.75 14.94 1.17
C PHE A 140 4.87 15.66 1.92
N ILE A 141 4.71 16.97 2.19
CA ILE A 141 5.67 17.76 2.98
C ILE A 141 5.85 17.15 4.38
N GLY A 142 4.75 16.77 5.03
CA GLY A 142 4.79 16.10 6.33
C GLY A 142 5.62 14.82 6.30
N THR A 143 5.47 13.99 5.26
CA THR A 143 6.29 12.78 5.12
C THR A 143 7.75 13.09 4.85
N LEU A 144 8.05 14.06 3.99
CA LEU A 144 9.43 14.49 3.73
C LEU A 144 10.14 14.93 5.01
N LEU A 145 9.48 15.73 5.86
CA LEU A 145 10.02 16.17 7.15
C LEU A 145 10.34 15.01 8.08
N ILE A 146 9.47 13.99 8.14
CA ILE A 146 9.68 12.79 8.95
C ILE A 146 10.93 12.02 8.49
N VAL A 147 11.12 11.88 7.17
CA VAL A 147 12.24 11.11 6.62
C VAL A 147 13.57 11.84 6.77
N VAL A 148 13.59 13.16 6.57
CA VAL A 148 14.81 13.98 6.67
C VAL A 148 15.28 14.10 8.14
N LYS A 149 14.50 13.66 9.13
CA LYS A 149 14.86 13.67 10.57
C LYS A 149 15.41 15.02 11.06
N GLY A 150 15.04 16.12 10.41
CA GLY A 150 15.58 17.46 10.72
C GLY A 150 17.06 17.69 10.37
N SER A 151 17.75 16.76 9.69
CA SER A 151 19.10 17.00 9.15
C SER A 151 19.14 16.77 7.64
N LEU A 152 19.33 17.87 6.90
CA LEU A 152 19.70 17.88 5.48
C LEU A 152 21.12 17.33 5.31
N LYS A 153 21.33 16.05 5.61
CA LYS A 153 22.51 15.31 5.16
C LYS A 153 22.07 14.05 4.46
N MET A 154 22.08 14.17 3.14
CA MET A 154 21.92 13.14 2.12
C MET A 154 23.15 12.23 2.11
#